data_AF-A0A173YR91-F1
#
_entry.id   AF-A0A173YR91-F1
#
_cell.length_a   1.000
_cell.length_b   1.000
_cell.length_c   1.000
_cell.angle_alpha   90.00
_cell.angle_beta   90.00
_cell.angle_gamma   90.00
#
_symmetry.space_group_name_H-M   'P 1'
#
loop_
_entity.id
_entity.type
_entity.pdbx_description
1 polymer ?
#
loop_
_entity_poly.entity_id
_entity_poly.type
_entity_poly.pdbx_seq_one_letter_code
_entity_poly.pdbx_strand_id
1 'polypeptide(L)' 'MYDKKKIRTISNFICPECGLNFPLPRNHGRQRKNGHIKDIYCPKCDKIQKFREYKYKQGYKTLDGEIIDMVG' A
#
# COMPACT_ATOMS: atom_id res chain seq x y z
N MET A 1 26.78 6.96 18.88
CA MET A 1 25.98 5.92 18.19
C MET A 1 25.41 6.53 16.92
N TYR A 2 25.89 6.12 15.74
CA TYR A 2 25.28 6.58 14.49
C TYR A 2 23.90 5.93 14.34
N ASP A 3 22.85 6.73 14.45
CA ASP A 3 21.49 6.30 14.13
C ASP A 3 21.45 5.97 12.63
N LYS A 4 21.60 4.69 12.30
CA LYS A 4 21.44 4.20 10.93
C LYS A 4 19.99 4.50 10.54
N LYS A 5 19.76 5.65 9.90
CA LYS A 5 18.45 6.03 9.32
C LYS A 5 17.91 4.82 8.57
N LYS A 6 16.95 4.10 9.18
CA LYS A 6 16.31 2.96 8.54
C LYS A 6 15.65 3.50 7.28
N ILE A 7 16.13 3.08 6.12
CA ILE A 7 15.51 3.42 4.85
C ILE A 7 14.05 2.95 4.94
N ARG A 8 13.12 3.86 4.71
CA ARG A 8 11.69 3.54 4.68
C ARG A 8 11.28 3.60 3.22
N THR A 9 10.69 2.51 2.72
CA THR A 9 10.08 2.52 1.38
C THR A 9 8.66 3.03 1.51
N ILE A 10 8.23 3.90 0.61
CA ILE A 10 6.83 4.32 0.55
C ILE A 10 6.06 3.29 -0.27
N SER A 11 4.97 2.79 0.30
CA SER A 11 4.04 1.90 -0.38
C SER A 11 2.68 2.56 -0.45
N ASN A 12 1.98 2.37 -1.57
CA ASN A 12 0.63 2.91 -1.75
C ASN A 12 -0.41 1.88 -1.32
N PHE A 13 -1.43 2.34 -0.62
CA PHE A 13 -2.55 1.53 -0.19
C PHE A 13 -3.81 2.11 -0.77
N ILE A 14 -4.66 1.25 -1.34
CA ILE A 14 -5.91 1.69 -1.96
C ILE A 14 -7.08 0.99 -1.30
N CYS A 15 -8.07 1.79 -0.88
CA CYS A 15 -9.29 1.26 -0.27
C CYS A 15 -10.13 0.57 -1.35
N PRO A 16 -10.54 -0.69 -1.15
CA PRO A 16 -11.34 -1.41 -2.13
C PRO A 16 -12.75 -0.83 -2.30
N GLU A 17 -13.27 -0.11 -1.30
CA GLU A 17 -14.63 0.42 -1.36
C GLU A 17 -14.70 1.86 -1.85
N CYS A 18 -13.87 2.76 -1.29
CA CYS A 18 -13.93 4.18 -1.63
C CYS A 18 -12.84 4.63 -2.62
N GLY A 19 -11.94 3.74 -3.03
CA GLY A 19 -10.85 4.06 -3.96
C GLY A 19 -9.81 5.05 -3.40
N LEU A 20 -9.83 5.32 -2.09
CA LEU A 20 -8.89 6.21 -1.44
C LEU A 20 -7.48 5.63 -1.51
N ASN A 21 -6.58 6.35 -2.18
CA ASN A 21 -5.16 6.03 -2.21
C ASN A 21 -4.43 6.86 -1.15
N PHE A 22 -3.62 6.21 -0.32
CA PHE A 22 -2.72 6.92 0.59
C PHE A 22 -1.35 6.22 0.69
N PRO A 23 -0.26 7.00 0.68
CA PRO A 23 1.10 6.50 0.85
C PRO A 23 1.38 6.23 2.34
N LEU A 24 1.88 5.05 2.68
CA LEU A 24 2.41 4.76 4.02
C LEU A 24 3.89 4.43 3.97
N PRO A 25 4.70 5.00 4.89
CA PRO A 25 6.09 4.64 5.03
C PRO A 25 6.20 3.25 5.67
N ARG A 26 6.96 2.38 5.02
CA ARG A 26 7.19 1.01 5.45
C ARG A 26 8.65 0.79 5.82
N ASN A 27 8.86 0.22 7.01
CA ASN A 27 10.17 -0.34 7.36
C ASN A 27 10.43 -1.60 6.51
N HIS A 28 11.67 -1.77 6.04
CA HIS A 28 12.12 -2.99 5.36
C HIS A 28 12.09 -4.21 6.32
N GLY A 29 10.91 -4.79 6.51
CA GLY A 29 10.72 -6.10 7.13
C GLY A 29 10.70 -7.20 6.08
N ARG A 30 10.98 -8.45 6.49
CA ARG A 30 10.93 -9.65 5.66
C ARG A 30 9.64 -9.65 4.80
N GLN A 31 9.79 -9.72 3.48
CA GLN A 31 8.64 -9.81 2.58
C GLN A 31 7.91 -11.13 2.84
N ARG A 32 6.60 -11.06 3.09
CA ARG A 32 5.75 -12.26 3.23
C ARG A 32 5.43 -12.79 1.84
N LYS A 33 5.39 -14.12 1.67
CA LYS A 33 5.22 -14.79 0.37
C LYS A 33 3.89 -14.46 -0.34
N ASN A 34 2.81 -14.19 0.40
CA ASN A 34 1.45 -14.11 -0.15
C ASN A 34 0.94 -12.67 -0.37
N GLY A 35 1.83 -11.74 -0.73
CA GLY A 35 1.44 -10.35 -0.91
C GLY A 35 1.13 -9.62 0.40
N HIS A 36 0.85 -8.33 0.28
CA HIS A 36 0.81 -7.38 1.39
C HIS A 36 -0.62 -6.89 1.60
N ILE A 37 -1.50 -7.81 1.99
CA ILE A 37 -2.82 -7.43 2.52
C ILE A 37 -2.60 -6.95 3.95
N LYS A 38 -3.00 -5.71 4.25
CA LYS A 38 -2.94 -5.13 5.59
C LYS A 38 -4.33 -4.69 6.02
N ASP A 39 -4.69 -5.01 7.26
CA ASP A 39 -5.87 -4.43 7.90
C ASP A 39 -5.55 -2.97 8.26
N ILE A 40 -6.13 -2.01 7.54
CA ILE A 40 -5.91 -0.58 7.73
C ILE A 40 -7.27 0.11 7.89
N TYR A 41 -7.33 1.12 8.77
CA TYR A 41 -8.50 1.96 8.94
C TYR A 41 -8.66 2.92 7.76
N CYS A 42 -9.83 2.92 7.13
CA CYS A 42 -10.17 3.89 6.11
C CYS A 42 -10.90 5.09 6.73
N PRO A 43 -10.36 6.32 6.66
CA PRO A 43 -11.03 7.50 7.21
C PRO A 43 -12.28 7.92 6.43
N LYS A 44 -12.47 7.44 5.19
CA LYS A 44 -13.69 7.69 4.41
C LYS A 44 -14.80 6.68 4.69
N CYS A 45 -14.44 5.41 4.89
CA CYS A 45 -15.41 4.34 5.15
C CYS A 45 -15.66 4.12 6.65
N ASP A 46 -14.92 4.80 7.52
CA ASP A 46 -14.94 4.69 8.98
C ASP A 46 -14.83 3.25 9.50
N LYS A 47 -14.07 2.40 8.79
CA LYS A 47 -13.90 1.00 9.16
C LYS A 47 -12.54 0.44 8.77
N ILE A 48 -12.13 -0.58 9.50
CA ILE A 48 -10.91 -1.34 9.24
C ILE A 48 -11.19 -2.33 8.12
N GLN A 49 -10.35 -2.30 7.08
CA GLN A 49 -10.50 -3.15 5.90
C GLN A 49 -9.16 -3.72 5.46
N LYS A 50 -9.22 -4.75 4.62
CA LYS A 50 -8.05 -5.37 4.01
C LYS A 50 -7.60 -4.57 2.79
N PHE A 51 -6.58 -3.75 2.98
CA PHE A 51 -5.95 -2.97 1.91
C PHE A 51 -4.88 -3.80 1.21
N ARG A 52 -4.87 -3.74 -0.12
CA ARG A 52 -3.78 -4.25 -0.94
C ARG A 52 -2.67 -3.19 -1.00
N GLU A 53 -1.47 -3.56 -0.60
CA GLU A 53 -0.28 -2.73 -0.78
C GLU A 53 0.25 -2.88 -2.21
N TYR A 54 0.49 -1.74 -2.85
CA TYR A 54 1.15 -1.65 -4.15
C TYR A 54 2.57 -1.11 -3.94
N LYS A 55 3.57 -1.85 -4.43
CA LYS A 55 4.96 -1.37 -4.46
C LYS A 55 5.14 -0.35 -5.58
N TYR A 56 6.17 0.47 -5.46
CA TYR A 56 6.63 1.35 -6.53
C TYR A 56 6.87 0.54 -7.82
N LYS A 57 6.17 0.88 -8.91
CA LYS A 57 6.09 0.18 -10.22
C LYS A 57 5.26 -1.11 -10.30
N GLN A 58 4.56 -1.54 -9.24
CA GLN A 58 3.77 -2.79 -9.29
C GLN A 58 2.32 -2.60 -9.79
N GLY A 59 1.81 -1.37 -9.75
CA GLY A 59 0.54 -1.01 -10.37
C GLY A 59 0.50 0.48 -10.67
N TYR A 60 -0.20 0.84 -11.74
CA TYR A 60 -0.48 2.23 -12.09
C TYR A 60 -1.97 2.49 -11.98
N LYS A 61 -2.31 3.67 -11.47
CA LYS A 61 -3.68 4.16 -11.41
C LYS A 61 -3.97 4.89 -12.71
N THR A 62 -4.97 4.47 -13.47
CA THR A 62 -5.44 5.21 -14.65
C THR A 62 -6.18 6.48 -14.21
N LEU A 63 -6.39 7.42 -15.13
CA LEU A 63 -7.14 8.65 -14.87
C LEU A 63 -8.57 8.36 -14.36
N ASP A 64 -9.16 7.26 -14.82
CA ASP A 64 -10.48 6.75 -14.42
C ASP A 64 -10.49 6.06 -13.05
N GLY A 65 -9.34 5.96 -12.39
CA GLY A 65 -9.21 5.43 -11.05
C GLY A 65 -9.12 3.90 -10.96
N GLU A 66 -9.05 3.22 -12.10
CA GLU A 66 -8.80 1.78 -12.17
C GLU A 66 -7.35 1.48 -11.81
N ILE A 67 -7.14 0.41 -11.05
CA ILE A 67 -5.83 -0.02 -10.58
C ILE A 67 -5.43 -1.26 -11.37
N ILE A 68 -4.50 -1.08 -12.29
CA ILE A 68 -4.01 -2.18 -13.13
C ILE A 68 -2.81 -2.78 -12.42
N ASP A 69 -2.99 -3.98 -11.85
CA ASP A 69 -1.90 -4.75 -11.25
C ASP A 69 -1.07 -5.35 -12.40
N MET A 70 0.24 -5.08 -12.44
CA MET A 70 1.12 -5.64 -13.48
C MET A 70 1.47 -7.12 -13.22
N VAL A 71 0.89 -7.76 -12.20
CA VAL A 71 1.05 -9.19 -11.94
C VAL A 71 0.01 -9.94 -12.77
N GLY A 72 0.41 -10.32 -13.98
CA GLY A 72 -0.18 -11.45 -14.69
C GLY A 72 0.10 -12.77 -13.98
#